data_AF-A0AAJ5D572-F1
#
_entry.id   AF-A0AAJ5D572-F1
#
_cell.length_a   1.000
_cell.length_b   1.000
_cell.length_c   1.000
_cell.angle_alpha   90.00
_cell.angle_beta   90.00
_cell.angle_gamma   90.00
#
_symmetry.space_group_name_H-M   'P 1'
#
loop_
_entity.id
_entity.type
_entity.pdbx_description
1 polymer ?
#
loop_
_entity_poly.entity_id
_entity_poly.type
_entity_poly.pdbx_seq_one_letter_code
_entity_poly.pdbx_strand_id
1 'polypeptide(L)'
;MDAHVLGYLIEDFLDPEINLSPMPVKDADGRIKLPALDNHGKVQLIDASQWFQPLRRNLGKKNCELSEADIQRIVDLYLGPPQDTPESKWFDTADFGYWKITVERPLRLKSQLKRSAIESLRFASGDEALRAEIWAKYGDKLYAEFPKLKPEIEAWLKGDIGEENDDAQGDEDEGAPAKKAVPEKRRKKLLDFATWQRDKTLIELALLAQQELGDGVFDDHNEFRARFEAAMAKHGKKLAATEKKAIFKAVSWRDETAPPVIAKRTKLKKDEPFEPGLDGVYLEVAGKDRFLVEYEPDTDLRDTEQVPLKAPGGIDAFFRREVLPHAPDAWIAREATKIGYEISFARHFYKPAPLRSLEEIRADILALERQTEGLLSKIVGGA
;
A
#
# COMPACT_ATOMS: atom_id res chain seq x y z
N MET A 1 -35.39 7.15 -21.61
CA MET A 1 -34.66 6.24 -22.52
C MET A 1 -35.66 5.19 -22.94
N ASP A 2 -36.05 5.19 -24.21
CA ASP A 2 -37.07 4.31 -24.73
C ASP A 2 -36.61 2.86 -24.68
N ALA A 3 -37.44 1.99 -24.09
CA ALA A 3 -37.20 0.55 -23.97
C ALA A 3 -36.94 -0.16 -25.31
N HIS A 4 -37.29 0.48 -26.43
CA HIS A 4 -37.04 -0.03 -27.78
C HIS A 4 -35.56 -0.07 -28.16
N VAL A 5 -34.75 0.91 -27.76
CA VAL A 5 -33.32 0.94 -28.11
C VAL A 5 -32.56 -0.21 -27.43
N LEU A 6 -32.95 -0.54 -26.20
CA LEU A 6 -32.37 -1.66 -25.45
C LEU A 6 -32.76 -3.01 -26.08
N GLY A 7 -33.96 -3.12 -26.66
CA GLY A 7 -34.43 -4.32 -27.35
C GLY A 7 -33.61 -4.63 -28.61
N TYR A 8 -33.40 -3.64 -29.48
CA TYR A 8 -32.56 -3.81 -30.67
C TYR A 8 -31.11 -4.15 -30.31
N LEU A 9 -30.55 -3.51 -29.28
CA LEU A 9 -29.22 -3.86 -28.78
C LEU A 9 -29.15 -5.31 -28.28
N ILE A 10 -30.15 -5.79 -27.55
CA ILE A 10 -30.17 -7.17 -27.06
C ILE A 10 -30.30 -8.16 -28.23
N GLU A 11 -31.08 -7.84 -29.27
CA GLU A 11 -31.19 -8.66 -30.49
C GLU A 11 -29.86 -8.75 -31.24
N ASP A 12 -29.16 -7.63 -31.46
CA ASP A 12 -27.85 -7.62 -32.12
C ASP A 12 -26.79 -8.42 -31.32
N PHE A 13 -26.82 -8.35 -29.98
CA PHE A 13 -25.91 -9.12 -29.13
C PHE A 13 -26.22 -10.63 -29.06
N LEU A 14 -27.41 -11.04 -29.51
CA LEU A 14 -27.86 -12.43 -29.53
C LEU A 14 -27.91 -13.02 -30.95
N ASP A 15 -27.60 -12.23 -31.98
CA ASP A 15 -27.59 -12.68 -33.37
C ASP A 15 -26.40 -13.63 -33.62
N PRO A 16 -26.65 -14.91 -33.97
CA PRO A 16 -25.59 -15.88 -34.26
C PRO A 16 -24.82 -15.57 -35.55
N GLU A 17 -25.30 -14.65 -36.39
CA GLU A 17 -24.58 -14.14 -37.58
C GLU A 17 -23.60 -13.02 -37.21
N ILE A 18 -23.64 -12.49 -35.98
CA ILE A 18 -22.72 -11.47 -35.50
C ILE A 18 -21.65 -12.11 -34.61
N ASN A 19 -20.40 -12.07 -35.08
CA ASN A 19 -19.28 -12.56 -34.29
C ASN A 19 -18.77 -11.47 -33.35
N LEU A 20 -19.19 -11.50 -32.09
CA LEU A 20 -18.72 -10.59 -31.04
C LEU A 20 -17.27 -10.86 -30.55
N SER A 21 -16.59 -11.87 -31.11
CA SER A 21 -15.21 -12.22 -30.75
C SER A 21 -14.20 -11.30 -31.45
N PRO A 22 -13.05 -10.99 -30.80
CA PRO A 22 -11.91 -10.36 -31.46
C PRO A 22 -11.25 -11.22 -32.54
N MET A 23 -11.61 -12.52 -32.64
CA MET A 23 -11.06 -13.45 -33.62
C MET A 23 -12.10 -13.77 -34.69
N PRO A 24 -11.73 -13.81 -35.99
CA PRO A 24 -12.67 -14.19 -37.03
C PRO A 24 -13.05 -15.66 -36.89
N VAL A 25 -14.33 -15.97 -37.10
CA VAL A 25 -14.78 -17.36 -37.19
C VAL A 25 -14.39 -17.88 -38.56
N LYS A 26 -13.57 -18.92 -38.62
CA LYS A 26 -13.11 -19.54 -39.86
C LYS A 26 -13.85 -20.85 -40.11
N ASP A 27 -14.07 -21.19 -41.38
CA ASP A 27 -14.56 -22.50 -41.79
C ASP A 27 -13.44 -23.56 -41.77
N ALA A 28 -13.79 -24.81 -42.10
CA ALA A 28 -12.87 -25.95 -42.12
C ALA A 28 -11.71 -25.78 -43.12
N ASP A 29 -11.88 -24.92 -44.14
CA ASP A 29 -10.87 -24.60 -45.15
C ASP A 29 -10.04 -23.36 -44.78
N GLY A 30 -10.28 -22.78 -43.60
CA GLY A 30 -9.57 -21.62 -43.07
C GLY A 30 -10.04 -20.26 -43.62
N ARG A 31 -11.15 -20.21 -44.38
CA ARG A 31 -11.74 -18.98 -44.90
C ARG A 31 -12.59 -18.31 -43.83
N ILE A 32 -12.62 -16.98 -43.83
CA ILE A 32 -13.38 -16.20 -42.83
C ILE A 32 -14.87 -16.36 -43.14
N LYS A 33 -15.59 -17.01 -42.22
CA LYS A 33 -17.05 -17.20 -42.26
C LYS A 33 -17.76 -16.00 -41.64
N LEU A 34 -17.27 -15.51 -40.49
CA LEU A 34 -17.71 -14.25 -39.88
C LEU A 34 -16.47 -13.41 -39.56
N PRO A 35 -16.43 -12.13 -39.96
CA PRO A 35 -15.33 -11.24 -39.60
C PRO A 35 -15.22 -11.10 -38.08
N ALA A 36 -14.05 -10.73 -37.56
CA ALA A 36 -13.93 -10.35 -36.15
C ALA A 36 -14.72 -9.06 -35.90
N LEU A 37 -15.27 -8.88 -34.71
CA LEU A 37 -15.80 -7.57 -34.30
C LEU A 37 -14.60 -6.61 -34.19
N ASP A 38 -14.63 -5.58 -35.01
CA ASP A 38 -13.47 -4.83 -35.51
C ASP A 38 -12.77 -3.91 -34.48
N ASN A 39 -13.21 -3.90 -33.21
CA ASN A 39 -12.65 -3.01 -32.19
C ASN A 39 -12.23 -3.69 -30.86
N HIS A 40 -12.33 -5.03 -30.72
CA HIS A 40 -12.06 -5.70 -29.43
C HIS A 40 -10.59 -5.75 -28.95
N GLY A 41 -9.67 -5.13 -29.67
CA GLY A 41 -8.28 -4.92 -29.23
C GLY A 41 -7.79 -3.48 -29.42
N LYS A 42 -8.69 -2.57 -29.82
CA LYS A 42 -8.38 -1.18 -30.10
C LYS A 42 -9.21 -0.27 -29.19
N VAL A 43 -8.63 0.85 -28.80
CA VAL A 43 -9.32 1.89 -28.04
C VAL A 43 -9.17 3.18 -28.83
N GLN A 44 -10.29 3.80 -29.16
CA GLN A 44 -10.33 5.16 -29.67
C GLN A 44 -10.55 6.11 -28.49
N LEU A 45 -9.67 7.09 -28.33
CA LEU A 45 -9.88 8.20 -27.41
C LEU A 45 -10.30 9.42 -28.23
N ILE A 46 -11.38 10.08 -27.84
CA ILE A 46 -11.88 11.32 -28.48
C ILE A 46 -11.86 12.43 -27.43
N ASP A 47 -11.06 13.48 -27.66
CA ASP A 47 -11.04 14.69 -26.84
C ASP A 47 -12.03 15.72 -27.37
N ALA A 48 -13.24 15.68 -26.82
CA ALA A 48 -14.31 16.64 -27.09
C ALA A 48 -14.35 17.79 -26.06
N SER A 49 -13.30 17.99 -25.25
CA SER A 49 -13.33 18.94 -24.12
C SER A 49 -13.54 20.41 -24.52
N GLN A 50 -13.19 20.76 -25.76
CA GLN A 50 -13.35 22.11 -26.32
C GLN A 50 -14.60 22.27 -27.21
N TRP A 51 -15.38 21.20 -27.38
CA TRP A 51 -16.60 21.23 -28.20
C TRP A 51 -17.79 21.46 -27.30
N PHE A 52 -18.14 22.72 -27.09
CA PHE A 52 -19.33 23.09 -26.34
C PHE A 52 -19.75 24.51 -26.70
N GLN A 53 -21.01 24.81 -26.43
CA GLN A 53 -21.55 26.17 -26.43
C GLN A 53 -22.05 26.53 -25.02
N PRO A 54 -21.99 27.82 -24.64
CA PRO A 54 -22.52 28.26 -23.36
C PRO A 54 -24.05 28.12 -23.34
N LEU A 55 -24.59 27.70 -22.20
CA LEU A 55 -26.03 27.63 -21.99
C LEU A 55 -26.65 29.03 -21.99
N ARG A 56 -27.82 29.18 -22.62
CA ARG A 56 -28.58 30.45 -22.59
C ARG A 56 -28.94 30.91 -21.18
N ARG A 57 -29.12 29.97 -20.25
CA ARG A 57 -29.33 30.23 -18.82
C ARG A 57 -28.56 29.20 -18.00
N ASN A 58 -27.64 29.68 -17.17
CA ASN A 58 -26.84 28.82 -16.30
C ASN A 58 -27.72 28.11 -15.26
N LEU A 59 -27.40 26.84 -15.00
CA LEU A 59 -28.03 26.01 -13.99
C LEU A 59 -26.99 25.66 -12.92
N GLY A 60 -26.69 26.64 -12.07
CA GLY A 60 -25.62 26.54 -11.07
C GLY A 60 -24.26 26.37 -11.75
N LYS A 61 -23.55 25.26 -11.44
CA LYS A 61 -22.25 24.94 -12.04
C LYS A 61 -22.34 24.37 -13.47
N LYS A 62 -23.54 24.06 -13.97
CA LYS A 62 -23.76 23.65 -15.36
C LYS A 62 -24.01 24.88 -16.22
N ASN A 63 -23.02 25.24 -17.05
CA ASN A 63 -23.00 26.45 -17.86
C ASN A 63 -22.71 26.19 -19.36
N CYS A 64 -22.49 24.95 -19.77
CA CYS A 64 -22.19 24.57 -21.15
C CYS A 64 -23.06 23.39 -21.62
N GLU A 65 -23.26 23.26 -22.93
CA GLU A 65 -23.93 22.15 -23.60
C GLU A 65 -23.24 21.79 -24.92
N LEU A 66 -23.45 20.56 -25.41
CA LEU A 66 -23.07 20.15 -26.76
C LEU A 66 -24.14 20.62 -27.75
N SER A 67 -23.74 21.28 -28.84
CA SER A 67 -24.65 21.57 -29.95
C SER A 67 -24.90 20.32 -30.81
N GLU A 68 -25.93 20.32 -31.65
CA GLU A 68 -26.15 19.23 -32.62
C GLU A 68 -24.94 19.01 -33.53
N ALA A 69 -24.25 20.09 -33.92
CA ALA A 69 -23.03 20.01 -34.71
C ALA A 69 -21.86 19.38 -33.95
N ASP A 70 -21.73 19.64 -32.63
CA ASP A 70 -20.71 19.00 -31.79
C ASP A 70 -20.98 17.50 -31.64
N ILE A 71 -22.24 17.13 -31.41
CA ILE A 71 -22.67 15.73 -31.32
C ILE A 71 -22.38 15.02 -32.64
N GLN A 72 -22.77 15.61 -33.77
CA GLN A 72 -22.53 15.00 -35.08
C GLN A 72 -21.03 14.81 -35.33
N ARG A 73 -20.18 15.79 -34.97
CA ARG A 73 -18.73 15.66 -35.10
C ARG A 73 -18.16 14.50 -34.27
N ILE A 74 -18.62 14.32 -33.03
CA ILE A 74 -18.20 13.19 -32.18
C ILE A 74 -18.61 11.86 -32.82
N VAL A 75 -19.85 11.78 -33.31
CA VAL A 75 -20.40 10.58 -33.96
C VAL A 75 -19.63 10.25 -35.24
N ASP A 76 -19.33 11.24 -36.07
CA ASP A 76 -18.57 11.07 -37.31
C ASP A 76 -17.15 10.56 -37.02
N LEU A 77 -16.50 11.03 -35.95
CA LEU A 77 -15.20 10.51 -35.52
C LEU A 77 -15.30 9.09 -34.98
N TYR A 78 -16.34 8.77 -34.22
CA TYR A 78 -16.54 7.44 -33.63
C TYR A 78 -16.85 6.36 -34.68
N LEU A 79 -17.69 6.69 -35.68
CA LEU A 79 -18.10 5.76 -36.74
C LEU A 79 -17.19 5.81 -37.98
N GLY A 80 -16.33 6.82 -38.07
CA GLY A 80 -15.39 6.99 -39.17
C GLY A 80 -14.28 5.94 -39.20
N PRO A 81 -13.54 5.85 -40.32
CA PRO A 81 -12.41 4.92 -40.42
C PRO A 81 -11.32 5.25 -39.38
N PRO A 82 -10.59 4.24 -38.87
CA PRO A 82 -9.50 4.47 -37.92
C PRO A 82 -8.44 5.42 -38.48
N GLN A 83 -8.38 6.63 -37.93
CA GLN A 83 -7.46 7.68 -38.32
C GLN A 83 -7.12 8.54 -37.12
N ASP A 84 -5.83 8.78 -36.89
CA ASP A 84 -5.38 9.72 -35.87
C ASP A 84 -5.58 11.17 -36.33
N THR A 85 -6.21 11.95 -35.46
CA THR A 85 -6.40 13.40 -35.56
C THR A 85 -5.95 14.06 -34.24
N PRO A 86 -5.87 15.40 -34.16
CA PRO A 86 -5.56 16.06 -32.90
C PRO A 86 -6.56 15.76 -31.79
N GLU A 87 -7.82 15.50 -32.13
CA GLU A 87 -8.94 15.25 -31.21
C GLU A 87 -9.35 13.77 -31.14
N SER A 88 -8.82 12.89 -31.99
CA SER A 88 -9.12 11.45 -31.96
C SER A 88 -7.85 10.63 -32.15
N LYS A 89 -7.58 9.68 -31.26
CA LYS A 89 -6.39 8.82 -31.35
C LYS A 89 -6.75 7.37 -31.13
N TRP A 90 -6.11 6.49 -31.90
CA TRP A 90 -6.34 5.05 -31.85
C TRP A 90 -5.15 4.32 -31.24
N PHE A 91 -5.44 3.40 -30.32
CA PHE A 91 -4.44 2.65 -29.57
C PHE A 91 -4.80 1.17 -29.54
N ASP A 92 -3.82 0.29 -29.31
CA ASP A 92 -4.12 -1.06 -28.86
C ASP A 92 -4.53 -1.04 -27.39
N THR A 93 -5.43 -1.92 -26.98
CA THR A 93 -5.77 -2.12 -25.55
C THR A 93 -4.52 -2.35 -24.71
N ALA A 94 -3.54 -3.09 -25.25
CA ALA A 94 -2.27 -3.36 -24.59
C ALA A 94 -1.37 -2.12 -24.40
N ASP A 95 -1.63 -0.99 -25.07
CA ASP A 95 -0.90 0.27 -24.85
C ASP A 95 -1.22 0.91 -23.49
N PHE A 96 -2.39 0.59 -22.93
CA PHE A 96 -2.82 1.06 -21.61
C PHE A 96 -2.55 0.04 -20.50
N GLY A 97 -2.19 -1.18 -20.89
CA GLY A 97 -1.96 -2.27 -19.96
C GLY A 97 -0.59 -2.18 -19.32
N TYR A 98 -0.52 -2.55 -18.05
CA TYR A 98 0.72 -2.74 -17.31
C TYR A 98 0.64 -3.92 -16.35
N TRP A 99 1.78 -4.55 -16.10
CA TRP A 99 1.99 -5.41 -14.95
C TRP A 99 2.24 -4.53 -13.72
N LYS A 100 1.35 -4.59 -12.73
CA LYS A 100 1.63 -4.10 -11.39
C LYS A 100 2.37 -5.19 -10.64
N ILE A 101 3.69 -5.06 -10.54
CA ILE A 101 4.53 -6.01 -9.82
C ILE A 101 4.72 -5.54 -8.37
N THR A 102 4.85 -6.49 -7.44
CA THR A 102 5.24 -6.21 -6.06
C THR A 102 6.72 -6.49 -5.92
N VAL A 103 7.48 -5.47 -5.51
CA VAL A 103 8.91 -5.53 -5.26
C VAL A 103 9.10 -5.77 -3.77
N GLU A 104 9.73 -6.88 -3.42
CA GLU A 104 10.07 -7.23 -2.06
C GLU A 104 11.57 -7.05 -1.82
N ARG A 105 11.93 -6.69 -0.59
CA ARG A 105 13.31 -6.57 -0.13
C ARG A 105 13.48 -7.38 1.15
N PRO A 106 14.68 -7.88 1.45
CA PRO A 106 14.85 -8.76 2.59
C PRO A 106 14.82 -7.96 3.90
N LEU A 107 14.14 -8.52 4.89
CA LEU A 107 14.19 -8.04 6.26
C LEU A 107 15.58 -8.27 6.83
N ARG A 108 16.16 -7.25 7.46
CA ARG A 108 17.49 -7.30 8.09
C ARG A 108 17.35 -6.84 9.53
N LEU A 109 17.70 -7.70 10.48
CA LEU A 109 17.49 -7.46 11.89
C LEU A 109 18.77 -7.69 12.69
N LYS A 110 18.99 -6.83 13.67
CA LYS A 110 19.84 -7.13 14.83
C LYS A 110 18.97 -7.47 16.02
N SER A 111 19.53 -8.18 16.99
CA SER A 111 18.81 -8.57 18.20
C SER A 111 19.62 -8.31 19.45
N GLN A 112 18.93 -7.94 20.52
CA GLN A 112 19.52 -7.80 21.84
C GLN A 112 18.48 -8.11 22.90
N LEU A 113 18.82 -9.04 23.79
CA LEU A 113 18.03 -9.33 24.99
C LEU A 113 18.27 -8.24 26.04
N LYS A 114 17.96 -6.98 25.70
CA LYS A 114 18.05 -5.85 26.62
C LYS A 114 16.88 -5.89 27.60
N ARG A 115 17.13 -5.61 28.88
CA ARG A 115 16.10 -5.70 29.93
C ARG A 115 14.86 -4.85 29.64
N SER A 116 15.04 -3.63 29.16
CA SER A 116 13.92 -2.75 28.76
C SER A 116 13.09 -3.32 27.59
N ALA A 117 13.75 -3.99 26.63
CA ALA A 117 13.07 -4.62 25.50
C ALA A 117 12.25 -5.83 25.97
N ILE A 118 12.80 -6.63 26.89
CA ILE A 118 12.11 -7.76 27.52
C ILE A 118 10.89 -7.28 28.33
N GLU A 119 11.03 -6.18 29.08
CA GLU A 119 9.93 -5.63 29.89
C GLU A 119 8.74 -5.18 29.03
N SER A 120 8.96 -4.77 27.77
CA SER A 120 7.86 -4.41 26.84
C SER A 120 6.94 -5.60 26.51
N LEU A 121 7.42 -6.84 26.63
CA LEU A 121 6.61 -8.05 26.40
C LEU A 121 5.44 -8.18 27.37
N ARG A 122 5.46 -7.44 28.49
CA ARG A 122 4.34 -7.34 29.43
C ARG A 122 3.05 -6.87 28.79
N PHE A 123 3.17 -6.18 27.66
CA PHE A 123 2.07 -5.60 26.90
C PHE A 123 2.01 -6.15 25.47
N ALA A 124 2.62 -7.30 25.21
CA ALA A 124 2.66 -7.94 23.89
C ALA A 124 1.26 -8.19 23.31
N SER A 125 0.24 -8.27 24.16
CA SER A 125 -1.16 -8.44 23.77
C SER A 125 -1.90 -7.15 23.38
N GLY A 126 -1.18 -6.02 23.21
CA GLY A 126 -1.69 -4.73 22.71
C GLY A 126 -2.09 -3.73 23.80
N ASP A 127 -2.93 -2.75 23.49
CA ASP A 127 -3.47 -1.75 24.43
C ASP A 127 -2.43 -1.24 25.46
N GLU A 128 -1.21 -0.97 24.98
CA GLU A 128 -0.01 -0.82 25.81
C GLU A 128 -0.16 0.25 26.89
N ALA A 129 -0.67 1.43 26.52
CA ALA A 129 -0.91 2.52 27.47
C ALA A 129 -1.83 2.11 28.64
N LEU A 130 -2.96 1.47 28.33
CA LEU A 130 -3.91 1.04 29.37
C LEU A 130 -3.35 -0.09 30.23
N ARG A 131 -2.64 -1.05 29.61
CA ARG A 131 -1.98 -2.12 30.37
C ARG A 131 -0.87 -1.57 31.27
N ALA A 132 -0.14 -0.55 30.82
CA ALA A 132 0.87 0.13 31.62
C ALA A 132 0.27 0.85 32.83
N GLU A 133 -0.86 1.55 32.67
CA GLU A 133 -1.59 2.17 33.79
C GLU A 133 -2.08 1.12 34.81
N ILE A 134 -2.69 0.03 34.34
CA ILE A 134 -3.15 -1.07 35.21
C ILE A 134 -1.94 -1.70 35.93
N TRP A 135 -0.85 -1.95 35.22
CA TRP A 135 0.38 -2.48 35.80
C TRP A 135 0.98 -1.56 36.85
N ALA A 136 1.02 -0.25 36.60
CA ALA A 136 1.54 0.73 37.55
C ALA A 136 0.77 0.72 38.89
N LYS A 137 -0.55 0.47 38.84
CA LYS A 137 -1.41 0.42 40.03
C LYS A 137 -1.28 -0.88 40.82
N TYR A 138 -1.20 -2.02 40.13
CA TYR A 138 -1.35 -3.34 40.79
C TYR A 138 -0.09 -4.21 40.76
N GLY A 139 0.84 -3.96 39.82
CA GLY A 139 2.09 -4.72 39.67
C GLY A 139 1.88 -6.24 39.64
N ASP A 140 2.74 -6.96 40.35
CA ASP A 140 2.70 -8.43 40.41
C ASP A 140 1.40 -9.01 40.98
N LYS A 141 0.59 -8.22 41.71
CA LYS A 141 -0.72 -8.66 42.19
C LYS A 141 -1.65 -9.03 41.03
N LEU A 142 -1.43 -8.48 39.84
CA LEU A 142 -2.16 -8.88 38.63
C LEU A 142 -1.95 -10.35 38.27
N TYR A 143 -0.86 -10.97 38.68
CA TYR A 143 -0.57 -12.37 38.38
C TYR A 143 -1.07 -13.33 39.45
N ALA A 144 -1.20 -12.87 40.70
CA ALA A 144 -1.58 -13.71 41.84
C ALA A 144 -3.04 -13.53 42.27
N GLU A 145 -3.59 -12.31 42.13
CA GLU A 145 -4.85 -11.90 42.75
C GLU A 145 -5.84 -11.29 41.73
N PHE A 146 -5.65 -11.55 40.44
CA PHE A 146 -6.47 -10.98 39.36
C PHE A 146 -7.98 -11.04 39.59
N PRO A 147 -8.58 -12.17 40.06
CA PRO A 147 -10.03 -12.23 40.29
C PRO A 147 -10.53 -11.19 41.31
N LYS A 148 -9.70 -10.82 42.29
CA LYS A 148 -10.02 -9.79 43.29
C LYS A 148 -9.92 -8.37 42.72
N LEU A 149 -8.96 -8.16 41.80
CA LEU A 149 -8.71 -6.86 41.17
C LEU A 149 -9.67 -6.59 40.00
N LYS A 150 -10.17 -7.64 39.35
CA LYS A 150 -11.00 -7.54 38.14
C LYS A 150 -12.20 -6.58 38.28
N PRO A 151 -12.99 -6.59 39.37
CA PRO A 151 -14.11 -5.65 39.51
C PRO A 151 -13.67 -4.19 39.56
N GLU A 152 -12.56 -3.91 40.26
CA GLU A 152 -12.00 -2.56 40.40
C GLU A 152 -11.43 -2.06 39.07
N ILE A 153 -10.68 -2.90 38.35
CA ILE A 153 -10.17 -2.60 37.01
C ILE A 153 -11.34 -2.36 36.04
N GLU A 154 -12.40 -3.16 36.13
CA GLU A 154 -13.58 -3.00 35.28
C GLU A 154 -14.31 -1.68 35.53
N ALA A 155 -14.51 -1.29 36.79
CA ALA A 155 -15.10 0.00 37.17
C ALA A 155 -14.24 1.17 36.65
N TRP A 156 -12.91 1.09 36.82
CA TRP A 156 -11.98 2.10 36.30
C TRP A 156 -12.07 2.23 34.78
N LEU A 157 -12.11 1.11 34.04
CA LEU A 157 -12.22 1.10 32.58
C LEU A 157 -13.56 1.63 32.05
N LYS A 158 -14.63 1.55 32.85
CA LYS A 158 -15.95 2.13 32.54
C LYS A 158 -16.00 3.64 32.80
N GLY A 159 -15.05 4.18 33.56
CA GLY A 159 -15.11 5.55 34.06
C GLY A 159 -16.01 5.68 35.30
N ASP A 160 -16.33 4.56 35.97
CA ASP A 160 -17.22 4.53 37.13
C ASP A 160 -16.50 4.95 38.43
N ILE A 161 -15.16 5.01 38.40
CA ILE A 161 -14.36 5.57 39.50
C ILE A 161 -14.13 7.05 39.18
N GLY A 162 -15.11 7.87 39.53
CA GLY A 162 -14.85 9.29 39.77
C GLY A 162 -13.92 9.39 40.97
N GLU A 163 -12.85 10.17 40.85
CA GLU A 163 -12.09 10.57 42.02
C GLU A 163 -13.06 11.30 42.97
N GLU A 164 -13.39 10.67 44.11
CA GLU A 164 -13.78 11.41 45.31
C GLU A 164 -12.53 12.17 45.78
N ASN A 165 -12.23 13.28 45.13
CA ASN A 165 -11.39 14.31 45.73
C ASN A 165 -12.30 15.12 46.66
N ASP A 166 -12.40 14.63 47.89
CA ASP A 166 -12.84 15.43 49.03
C ASP A 166 -11.81 16.55 49.24
N ASP A 167 -12.32 17.78 49.23
CA ASP A 167 -11.80 19.00 49.86
C ASP A 167 -10.43 19.56 49.43
N ALA A 168 -10.44 20.53 48.52
CA ALA A 168 -9.78 21.83 48.78
C ALA A 168 -10.20 22.91 47.77
N GLN A 169 -10.77 23.98 48.33
CA GLN A 169 -11.01 25.30 47.76
C GLN A 169 -9.87 25.81 46.84
N GLY A 170 -10.21 26.34 45.66
CA GLY A 170 -9.39 27.38 45.01
C GLY A 170 -9.15 27.23 43.50
N ASP A 171 -9.63 28.25 42.78
CA ASP A 171 -9.22 28.74 41.46
C ASP A 171 -9.54 27.97 40.18
N GLU A 172 -10.21 28.73 39.29
CA GLU A 172 -10.48 28.46 37.89
C GLU A 172 -9.17 28.39 37.10
N ASP A 173 -8.64 27.18 36.85
CA ASP A 173 -7.88 26.95 35.62
C ASP A 173 -7.80 25.45 35.24
N GLU A 174 -7.70 25.22 33.93
CA GLU A 174 -7.46 23.96 33.22
C GLU A 174 -8.56 22.88 33.25
N GLY A 175 -9.35 22.84 32.16
CA GLY A 175 -10.22 21.71 31.84
C GLY A 175 -9.44 20.41 31.62
N ALA A 176 -9.28 19.63 32.69
CA ALA A 176 -8.79 18.26 32.61
C ALA A 176 -9.74 17.40 31.75
N PRO A 177 -9.25 16.65 30.76
CA PRO A 177 -10.11 15.83 29.91
C PRO A 177 -10.70 14.67 30.74
N ALA A 178 -12.02 14.67 30.93
CA ALA A 178 -12.74 13.56 31.54
C ALA A 178 -12.33 12.22 30.89
N LYS A 179 -11.89 11.24 31.70
CA LYS A 179 -11.47 9.91 31.24
C LYS A 179 -12.63 9.23 30.50
N LYS A 180 -12.55 9.17 29.17
CA LYS A 180 -13.58 8.52 28.33
C LYS A 180 -13.61 7.02 28.60
N ALA A 181 -14.82 6.47 28.81
CA ALA A 181 -15.05 5.04 28.99
C ALA A 181 -14.42 4.22 27.85
N VAL A 182 -13.68 3.16 28.20
CA VAL A 182 -13.03 2.28 27.23
C VAL A 182 -14.09 1.38 26.57
N PRO A 183 -14.10 1.20 25.24
CA PRO A 183 -15.09 0.34 24.56
C PRO A 183 -15.14 -1.10 25.09
N GLU A 184 -16.34 -1.70 25.18
CA GLU A 184 -16.57 -3.01 25.80
C GLU A 184 -15.67 -4.13 25.25
N LYS A 185 -15.49 -4.19 23.92
CA LYS A 185 -14.62 -5.18 23.26
C LYS A 185 -13.16 -5.08 23.73
N ARG A 186 -12.67 -3.86 23.99
CA ARG A 186 -11.32 -3.61 24.52
C ARG A 186 -11.24 -3.95 26.00
N ARG A 187 -12.26 -3.59 26.79
CA ARG A 187 -12.34 -3.96 28.22
C ARG A 187 -12.29 -5.48 28.42
N LYS A 188 -13.05 -6.24 27.63
CA LYS A 188 -13.04 -7.72 27.67
C LYS A 188 -11.64 -8.30 27.49
N LYS A 189 -10.79 -7.71 26.65
CA LYS A 189 -9.39 -8.12 26.46
C LYS A 189 -8.49 -7.72 27.63
N LEU A 190 -8.69 -6.54 28.20
CA LEU A 190 -7.90 -6.06 29.36
C LEU A 190 -8.25 -6.82 30.65
N LEU A 191 -9.49 -7.32 30.75
CA LEU A 191 -10.02 -8.10 31.88
C LEU A 191 -9.86 -9.62 31.70
N ASP A 192 -9.09 -10.05 30.68
CA ASP A 192 -8.78 -11.46 30.45
C ASP A 192 -7.46 -11.86 31.14
N PHE A 193 -7.57 -12.67 32.20
CA PHE A 193 -6.43 -13.13 32.97
C PHE A 193 -5.45 -13.99 32.17
N ALA A 194 -5.95 -14.80 31.24
CA ALA A 194 -5.09 -15.68 30.44
C ALA A 194 -4.11 -14.86 29.59
N THR A 195 -4.55 -13.69 29.12
CA THR A 195 -3.70 -12.75 28.39
C THR A 195 -2.57 -12.20 29.26
N TRP A 196 -2.86 -11.81 30.51
CA TRP A 196 -1.83 -11.35 31.45
C TRP A 196 -0.83 -12.45 31.81
N GLN A 197 -1.30 -13.69 32.01
CA GLN A 197 -0.42 -14.83 32.26
C GLN A 197 0.47 -15.14 31.06
N ARG A 198 -0.08 -15.11 29.83
CA ARG A 198 0.68 -15.28 28.60
C ARG A 198 1.82 -14.26 28.49
N ASP A 199 1.51 -12.97 28.65
CA ASP A 199 2.51 -11.90 28.54
C ASP A 199 3.58 -12.03 29.64
N LYS A 200 3.20 -12.45 30.86
CA LYS A 200 4.16 -12.82 31.92
C LYS A 200 5.09 -13.95 31.49
N THR A 201 4.55 -15.03 30.93
CA THR A 201 5.34 -16.16 30.45
C THR A 201 6.33 -15.74 29.36
N LEU A 202 5.97 -14.82 28.46
CA LEU A 202 6.91 -14.29 27.46
C LEU A 202 8.12 -13.60 28.10
N ILE A 203 7.90 -12.81 29.15
CA ILE A 203 8.97 -12.16 29.91
C ILE A 203 9.86 -13.19 30.59
N GLU A 204 9.26 -14.17 31.28
CA GLU A 204 10.01 -15.23 31.97
C GLU A 204 10.90 -16.03 30.99
N LEU A 205 10.37 -16.36 29.81
CA LEU A 205 11.13 -17.04 28.75
C LEU A 205 12.26 -16.16 28.19
N ALA A 206 12.02 -14.87 27.97
CA ALA A 206 13.03 -13.96 27.46
C ALA A 206 14.13 -13.67 28.50
N LEU A 207 13.79 -13.57 29.79
CA LEU A 207 14.76 -13.46 30.88
C LEU A 207 15.60 -14.74 31.01
N LEU A 208 14.99 -15.91 30.88
CA LEU A 208 15.73 -17.18 30.84
C LEU A 208 16.73 -17.21 29.67
N ALA A 209 16.30 -16.75 28.49
CA ALA A 209 17.19 -16.63 27.34
C ALA A 209 18.34 -15.66 27.61
N GLN A 210 18.07 -14.51 28.24
CA GLN A 210 19.07 -13.50 28.60
C GLN A 210 20.10 -14.07 29.57
N GLN A 211 19.70 -14.91 30.52
CA GLN A 211 20.63 -15.56 31.46
C GLN A 211 21.62 -16.51 30.75
N GLU A 212 21.20 -17.19 29.68
CA GLU A 212 22.04 -18.11 28.92
C GLU A 212 22.89 -17.42 27.85
N LEU A 213 22.34 -16.39 27.20
CA LEU A 213 22.94 -15.74 26.03
C LEU A 213 23.65 -14.43 26.35
N GLY A 214 23.38 -13.85 27.52
CA GLY A 214 23.76 -12.48 27.88
C GLY A 214 22.86 -11.43 27.23
N ASP A 215 23.27 -10.17 27.38
CA ASP A 215 22.61 -8.98 26.84
C ASP A 215 23.40 -8.31 25.70
N GLY A 216 24.39 -9.02 25.14
CA GLY A 216 25.15 -8.57 23.98
C GLY A 216 24.29 -8.42 22.73
N VAL A 217 24.74 -7.58 21.79
CA VAL A 217 24.09 -7.42 20.49
C VAL A 217 24.49 -8.58 19.58
N PHE A 218 23.49 -9.15 18.90
CA PHE A 218 23.64 -10.06 17.79
C PHE A 218 23.48 -9.29 16.49
N ASP A 219 24.55 -9.20 15.70
CA ASP A 219 24.52 -8.57 14.37
C ASP A 219 23.80 -9.44 13.32
N ASP A 220 23.63 -10.73 13.59
CA ASP A 220 22.88 -11.68 12.75
C ASP A 220 21.68 -12.26 13.53
N HIS A 221 20.47 -11.88 13.11
CA HIS A 221 19.23 -12.40 13.69
C HIS A 221 19.05 -13.91 13.50
N ASN A 222 19.59 -14.51 12.43
CA ASN A 222 19.49 -15.94 12.20
C ASN A 222 20.30 -16.71 13.26
N GLU A 223 21.50 -16.22 13.58
CA GLU A 223 22.30 -16.75 14.68
C GLU A 223 21.57 -16.59 16.02
N PHE A 224 21.00 -15.42 16.29
CA PHE A 224 20.21 -15.18 17.49
C PHE A 224 19.06 -16.19 17.62
N ARG A 225 18.27 -16.41 16.56
CA ARG A 225 17.17 -17.39 16.54
C ARG A 225 17.68 -18.79 16.88
N ALA A 226 18.77 -19.23 16.24
CA ALA A 226 19.34 -20.55 16.47
C ALA A 226 19.81 -20.74 17.92
N ARG A 227 20.54 -19.76 18.47
CA ARG A 227 21.04 -19.81 19.86
C ARG A 227 19.91 -19.71 20.89
N PHE A 228 18.89 -18.87 20.63
CA PHE A 228 17.69 -18.78 21.45
C PHE A 228 16.96 -20.13 21.52
N GLU A 229 16.74 -20.77 20.38
CA GLU A 229 16.07 -22.09 20.35
C GLU A 229 16.89 -23.17 21.07
N ALA A 230 18.21 -23.17 20.89
CA ALA A 230 19.10 -24.08 21.63
C ALA A 230 19.03 -23.84 23.15
N ALA A 231 19.02 -22.58 23.59
CA ALA A 231 18.88 -22.23 25.00
C ALA A 231 17.53 -22.70 25.57
N MET A 232 16.42 -22.48 24.86
CA MET A 232 15.11 -22.96 25.29
C MET A 232 15.04 -24.49 25.36
N ALA A 233 15.62 -25.19 24.37
CA ALA A 233 15.67 -26.65 24.33
C ALA A 233 16.48 -27.23 25.51
N LYS A 234 17.60 -26.61 25.90
CA LYS A 234 18.41 -27.00 27.07
C LYS A 234 17.58 -27.00 28.37
N HIS A 235 16.62 -26.09 28.48
CA HIS A 235 15.71 -25.97 29.62
C HIS A 235 14.39 -26.73 29.44
N GLY A 236 14.27 -27.56 28.39
CA GLY A 236 13.04 -28.32 28.09
C GLY A 236 11.84 -27.44 27.71
N LYS A 237 12.07 -26.18 27.31
CA LYS A 237 11.03 -25.24 26.91
C LYS A 237 10.80 -25.33 25.41
N LYS A 238 9.59 -25.75 25.01
CA LYS A 238 9.15 -25.76 23.62
C LYS A 238 8.15 -24.65 23.37
N LEU A 239 8.58 -23.60 22.69
CA LEU A 239 7.75 -22.43 22.42
C LEU A 239 6.91 -22.61 21.15
N ALA A 240 5.68 -22.11 21.20
CA ALA A 240 4.84 -21.95 20.02
C ALA A 240 5.36 -20.83 19.11
N ALA A 241 5.05 -20.91 17.81
CA ALA A 241 5.48 -19.90 16.83
C ALA A 241 5.03 -18.47 17.21
N THR A 242 3.85 -18.32 17.81
CA THR A 242 3.35 -17.01 18.27
C THR A 242 4.16 -16.41 19.42
N GLU A 243 4.75 -17.24 20.27
CA GLU A 243 5.55 -16.78 21.42
C GLU A 243 6.93 -16.35 20.93
N LYS A 244 7.56 -17.18 20.08
CA LYS A 244 8.81 -16.82 19.39
C LYS A 244 8.67 -15.49 18.65
N LYS A 245 7.61 -15.32 17.86
CA LYS A 245 7.35 -14.08 17.10
C LYS A 245 7.20 -12.87 18.02
N ALA A 246 6.51 -13.00 19.16
CA ALA A 246 6.37 -11.91 20.12
C ALA A 246 7.71 -11.51 20.73
N ILE A 247 8.49 -12.49 21.22
CA ILE A 247 9.81 -12.26 21.80
C ILE A 247 10.75 -11.63 20.77
N PHE A 248 10.88 -12.25 19.59
CA PHE A 248 11.78 -11.77 18.53
C PHE A 248 11.43 -10.36 18.08
N LYS A 249 10.14 -10.04 17.95
CA LYS A 249 9.69 -8.68 17.61
C LYS A 249 10.09 -7.66 18.69
N ALA A 250 9.97 -8.02 19.97
CA ALA A 250 10.28 -7.09 21.07
C ALA A 250 11.79 -6.81 21.19
N VAL A 251 12.63 -7.79 20.86
CA VAL A 251 14.09 -7.75 21.13
C VAL A 251 14.93 -7.51 19.87
N SER A 252 14.30 -7.19 18.75
CA SER A 252 15.00 -6.99 17.47
C SER A 252 14.59 -5.69 16.79
N TRP A 253 15.50 -5.10 16.03
CA TRP A 253 15.28 -3.88 15.27
C TRP A 253 15.93 -3.97 13.90
N ARG A 254 15.45 -3.14 12.96
CA ARG A 254 16.01 -3.09 11.61
C ARG A 254 17.37 -2.44 11.57
N ASP A 255 18.27 -3.05 10.81
CA ASP A 255 19.60 -2.52 10.56
C ASP A 255 20.07 -3.04 9.19
N GLU A 256 20.39 -2.14 8.26
CA GLU A 256 20.79 -2.50 6.90
C GLU A 256 22.14 -3.23 6.84
N THR A 257 22.96 -3.12 7.88
CA THR A 257 24.25 -3.81 7.98
C THR A 257 24.11 -5.28 8.39
N ALA A 258 22.94 -5.67 8.93
CA ALA A 258 22.67 -7.05 9.32
C ALA A 258 22.43 -7.94 8.11
N PRO A 259 22.77 -9.25 8.17
CA PRO A 259 22.40 -10.22 7.15
C PRO A 259 20.87 -10.33 6.96
N PRO A 260 20.39 -10.73 5.76
CA PRO A 260 18.98 -11.04 5.53
C PRO A 260 18.45 -12.12 6.48
N VAL A 261 17.26 -11.91 7.01
CA VAL A 261 16.55 -12.90 7.82
C VAL A 261 16.05 -14.02 6.91
N ILE A 262 16.39 -15.26 7.25
CA ILE A 262 15.99 -16.46 6.52
C ILE A 262 14.58 -16.86 6.94
N ALA A 263 13.65 -16.87 5.98
CA ALA A 263 12.30 -17.40 6.15
C ALA A 263 12.31 -18.93 6.08
N LYS A 264 13.03 -19.46 5.09
CA LYS A 264 13.07 -20.90 4.81
C LYS A 264 14.42 -21.29 4.22
N ARG A 265 14.93 -22.44 4.67
CA ARG A 265 16.17 -23.05 4.22
C ARG A 265 15.94 -24.52 3.93
N THR A 266 16.05 -24.92 2.67
CA THR A 266 15.77 -26.28 2.22
C THR A 266 17.03 -26.89 1.63
N LYS A 267 17.42 -28.08 2.09
CA LYS A 267 18.59 -28.78 1.54
C LYS A 267 18.30 -29.23 0.11
N LEU A 268 19.17 -28.86 -0.82
CA LEU A 268 19.11 -29.23 -2.23
C LEU A 268 19.80 -30.58 -2.45
N LYS A 269 19.27 -31.40 -3.36
CA LYS A 269 19.94 -32.66 -3.72
C LYS A 269 21.26 -32.35 -4.43
N LYS A 270 22.25 -33.24 -4.26
CA LYS A 270 23.66 -33.03 -4.67
C LYS A 270 23.79 -32.55 -6.13
N ASP A 271 23.01 -33.14 -7.03
CA ASP A 271 23.11 -32.92 -8.48
C ASP A 271 21.90 -32.15 -9.06
N GLU A 272 21.07 -31.56 -8.20
CA GLU A 272 19.92 -30.78 -8.64
C GLU A 272 20.39 -29.39 -9.12
N PRO A 273 20.07 -28.99 -10.36
CA PRO A 273 20.47 -27.69 -10.88
C PRO A 273 19.73 -26.57 -10.12
N PHE A 274 20.37 -25.41 -10.03
CA PHE A 274 19.74 -24.18 -9.55
C PHE A 274 19.98 -23.11 -10.60
N GLU A 275 18.90 -22.48 -11.05
CA GLU A 275 18.95 -21.33 -11.95
C GLU A 275 18.52 -20.09 -11.16
N PRO A 276 19.38 -19.07 -11.03
CA PRO A 276 19.04 -17.84 -10.31
C PRO A 276 17.84 -17.13 -10.95
N GLY A 277 16.78 -16.96 -10.16
CA GLY A 277 15.57 -16.22 -10.53
C GLY A 277 15.52 -14.82 -9.91
N LEU A 278 14.43 -14.11 -10.20
CA LEU A 278 14.02 -12.86 -9.53
C LEU A 278 12.85 -13.12 -8.57
N ASP A 279 12.82 -14.29 -7.95
CA ASP A 279 11.73 -14.82 -7.13
C ASP A 279 12.04 -14.86 -5.63
N GLY A 280 13.23 -14.38 -5.23
CA GLY A 280 13.65 -14.31 -3.84
C GLY A 280 14.22 -15.63 -3.31
N VAL A 281 14.52 -16.58 -4.20
CA VAL A 281 15.18 -17.84 -3.87
C VAL A 281 16.65 -17.76 -4.24
N TYR A 282 17.53 -18.05 -3.28
CA TYR A 282 18.98 -17.94 -3.42
C TYR A 282 19.65 -19.29 -3.12
N LEU A 283 20.76 -19.56 -3.81
CA LEU A 283 21.60 -20.72 -3.53
C LEU A 283 22.64 -20.39 -2.47
N GLU A 284 22.60 -21.11 -1.36
CA GLU A 284 23.64 -21.09 -0.33
C GLU A 284 24.45 -22.40 -0.39
N VAL A 285 25.77 -22.31 -0.33
CA VAL A 285 26.68 -23.45 -0.32
C VAL A 285 27.41 -23.50 1.02
N ALA A 286 27.22 -24.57 1.78
CA ALA A 286 27.87 -24.79 3.07
C ALA A 286 28.69 -26.09 3.03
N GLY A 287 29.99 -25.95 2.77
CA GLY A 287 30.88 -27.09 2.56
C GLY A 287 30.47 -27.90 1.31
N LYS A 288 30.10 -29.17 1.51
CA LYS A 288 29.62 -30.06 0.43
C LYS A 288 28.12 -29.97 0.18
N ASP A 289 27.38 -29.32 1.06
CA ASP A 289 25.93 -29.25 1.03
C ASP A 289 25.46 -27.95 0.36
N ARG A 290 24.35 -28.04 -0.38
CA ARG A 290 23.69 -26.93 -1.08
C ARG A 290 22.32 -26.71 -0.48
N PHE A 291 21.88 -25.46 -0.37
CA PHE A 291 20.60 -25.08 0.21
C PHE A 291 19.91 -24.03 -0.65
N LEU A 292 18.59 -24.16 -0.80
CA LEU A 292 17.74 -23.07 -1.26
C LEU A 292 17.34 -22.24 -0.05
N VAL A 293 17.58 -20.94 -0.13
CA VAL A 293 17.31 -19.97 0.93
C VAL A 293 16.29 -18.96 0.42
N GLU A 294 15.22 -18.79 1.17
CA GLU A 294 14.18 -17.77 0.95
C GLU A 294 14.27 -16.77 2.11
N TYR A 295 14.29 -15.47 1.81
CA TYR A 295 14.36 -14.42 2.83
C TYR A 295 12.97 -13.94 3.27
N GLU A 296 12.86 -13.52 4.54
CA GLU A 296 11.63 -12.85 5.01
C GLU A 296 11.51 -11.48 4.34
N PRO A 297 10.35 -11.10 3.77
CA PRO A 297 10.15 -9.78 3.21
C PRO A 297 10.05 -8.71 4.30
N ASP A 298 10.68 -7.55 4.08
CA ASP A 298 10.46 -6.34 4.86
C ASP A 298 9.25 -5.58 4.33
N THR A 299 8.12 -5.69 5.03
CA THR A 299 6.87 -5.04 4.59
C THR A 299 6.95 -3.53 4.50
N ASP A 300 7.89 -2.90 5.22
CA ASP A 300 8.02 -1.44 5.21
C ASP A 300 8.91 -0.95 4.06
N LEU A 301 9.69 -1.85 3.45
CA LEU A 301 10.47 -1.58 2.24
C LEU A 301 9.82 -2.14 0.96
N ARG A 302 8.65 -2.76 1.09
CA ARG A 302 7.87 -3.28 -0.03
C ARG A 302 7.38 -2.13 -0.89
N ASP A 303 7.55 -2.27 -2.20
CA ASP A 303 7.08 -1.31 -3.19
C ASP A 303 6.28 -2.00 -4.30
N THR A 304 5.68 -1.20 -5.18
CA THR A 304 5.05 -1.67 -6.41
C THR A 304 5.50 -0.88 -7.62
N GLU A 305 5.83 -1.59 -8.68
CA GLU A 305 6.21 -0.99 -9.96
C GLU A 305 5.16 -1.27 -11.03
N GLN A 306 4.98 -0.32 -11.96
CA GLN A 306 4.13 -0.51 -13.13
C GLN A 306 4.99 -0.73 -14.37
N VAL A 307 5.00 -1.97 -14.88
CA VAL A 307 5.75 -2.35 -16.08
C VAL A 307 4.79 -2.41 -17.26
N PRO A 308 4.93 -1.60 -18.31
CA PRO A 308 4.05 -1.68 -19.48
C PRO A 308 3.95 -3.10 -20.04
N LEU A 309 2.77 -3.55 -20.48
CA LEU A 309 2.60 -4.91 -21.04
C LEU A 309 3.51 -5.14 -22.25
N LYS A 310 3.75 -4.08 -23.03
CA LYS A 310 4.63 -4.07 -24.21
C LYS A 310 6.11 -3.77 -23.89
N ALA A 311 6.51 -3.75 -22.61
CA ALA A 311 7.90 -3.49 -22.24
C ALA A 311 8.85 -4.52 -22.87
N PRO A 312 9.90 -4.10 -23.59
CA PRO A 312 10.87 -5.02 -24.19
C PRO A 312 11.53 -5.92 -23.13
N GLY A 313 11.50 -7.24 -23.36
CA GLY A 313 12.03 -8.23 -22.41
C GLY A 313 11.16 -8.46 -21.17
N GLY A 314 9.96 -7.87 -21.12
CA GLY A 314 8.96 -8.08 -20.06
C GLY A 314 9.40 -7.57 -18.69
N ILE A 315 8.73 -8.10 -17.66
CA ILE A 315 8.97 -7.75 -16.25
C ILE A 315 10.45 -7.94 -15.88
N ASP A 316 11.01 -9.09 -16.23
CA ASP A 316 12.35 -9.50 -15.81
C ASP A 316 13.46 -8.59 -16.39
N ALA A 317 13.31 -8.08 -17.60
CA ALA A 317 14.26 -7.12 -18.18
C ALA A 317 14.10 -5.72 -17.58
N PHE A 318 12.86 -5.28 -17.33
CA PHE A 318 12.57 -4.03 -16.63
C PHE A 318 13.17 -4.06 -15.23
N PHE A 319 12.92 -5.11 -14.46
CA PHE A 319 13.38 -5.24 -13.07
C PHE A 319 14.90 -5.16 -12.95
N ARG A 320 15.63 -5.82 -13.87
CA ARG A 320 17.10 -5.74 -13.90
C ARG A 320 17.63 -4.36 -14.23
N ARG A 321 16.91 -3.58 -15.05
CA ARG A 321 17.36 -2.25 -15.52
C ARG A 321 16.99 -1.14 -14.54
N GLU A 322 15.78 -1.19 -13.98
CA GLU A 322 15.20 -0.09 -13.22
C GLU A 322 15.22 -0.34 -11.70
N VAL A 323 15.15 -1.60 -11.24
CA VAL A 323 15.01 -1.92 -9.81
C VAL A 323 16.34 -2.34 -9.19
N LEU A 324 16.99 -3.36 -9.76
CA LEU A 324 18.21 -3.94 -9.19
C LEU A 324 19.39 -2.96 -8.99
N PRO A 325 19.60 -1.92 -9.82
CA PRO A 325 20.65 -0.92 -9.56
C PRO A 325 20.44 -0.13 -8.27
N HIS A 326 19.21 -0.03 -7.79
CA HIS A 326 18.85 0.69 -6.57
C HIS A 326 18.59 -0.26 -5.38
N ALA A 327 18.14 -1.48 -5.64
CA ALA A 327 17.91 -2.52 -4.64
C ALA A 327 18.44 -3.89 -5.13
N PRO A 328 19.74 -4.18 -4.95
CA PRO A 328 20.40 -5.36 -5.52
C PRO A 328 19.89 -6.71 -5.04
N ASP A 329 19.27 -6.75 -3.86
CA ASP A 329 18.72 -7.95 -3.21
C ASP A 329 17.18 -8.00 -3.27
N ALA A 330 16.57 -7.13 -4.08
CA ALA A 330 15.13 -7.14 -4.29
C ALA A 330 14.69 -8.31 -5.18
N TRP A 331 13.45 -8.75 -4.99
CA TRP A 331 12.82 -9.75 -5.83
C TRP A 331 11.36 -9.41 -6.16
N ILE A 332 10.81 -10.12 -7.13
CA ILE A 332 9.44 -9.97 -7.59
C ILE A 332 8.58 -11.00 -6.85
N ALA A 333 7.58 -10.53 -6.09
CA ALA A 333 6.52 -11.40 -5.59
C ALA A 333 5.57 -11.76 -6.75
N ARG A 334 5.94 -12.78 -7.53
CA ARG A 334 5.22 -13.18 -8.76
C ARG A 334 3.75 -13.51 -8.49
N GLU A 335 3.44 -14.14 -7.37
CA GLU A 335 2.05 -14.45 -6.96
C GLU A 335 1.19 -13.20 -6.70
N ALA A 336 1.81 -12.08 -6.35
CA ALA A 336 1.13 -10.81 -6.10
C ALA A 336 1.03 -9.92 -7.35
N THR A 337 1.62 -10.34 -8.47
CA THR A 337 1.63 -9.57 -9.72
C THR A 337 0.24 -9.53 -10.34
N LYS A 338 -0.20 -8.34 -10.74
CA LYS A 338 -1.53 -8.10 -11.34
C LYS A 338 -1.39 -7.41 -12.68
N ILE A 339 -2.36 -7.60 -13.56
CA ILE A 339 -2.50 -6.79 -14.77
C ILE A 339 -3.47 -5.65 -14.46
N GLY A 340 -3.05 -4.42 -14.71
CA GLY A 340 -3.86 -3.22 -14.65
C GLY A 340 -3.96 -2.55 -16.02
N TYR A 341 -4.97 -1.69 -16.19
CA TYR A 341 -5.12 -0.82 -17.35
C TYR A 341 -5.36 0.60 -16.87
N GLU A 342 -4.66 1.57 -17.44
CA GLU A 342 -4.83 2.99 -17.12
C GLU A 342 -4.86 3.82 -18.39
N ILE A 343 -5.91 4.64 -18.53
CA ILE A 343 -6.07 5.56 -19.66
C ILE A 343 -5.84 6.99 -19.14
N SER A 344 -4.73 7.60 -19.54
CA SER A 344 -4.43 8.99 -19.21
C SER A 344 -4.72 9.90 -20.41
N PHE A 345 -5.88 10.56 -20.42
CA PHE A 345 -6.21 11.52 -21.47
C PHE A 345 -5.18 12.65 -21.55
N ALA A 346 -4.70 13.14 -20.40
CA ALA A 346 -3.67 14.17 -20.36
C ALA A 346 -2.38 13.73 -21.09
N ARG A 347 -1.92 12.49 -20.88
CA ARG A 347 -0.73 11.97 -21.58
C ARG A 347 -0.85 12.04 -23.11
N HIS A 348 -2.06 11.90 -23.65
CA HIS A 348 -2.28 11.84 -25.09
C HIS A 348 -2.73 13.16 -25.72
N PHE A 349 -3.53 13.97 -25.01
CA PHE A 349 -4.16 15.17 -25.58
C PHE A 349 -3.69 16.48 -24.93
N TYR A 350 -3.01 16.43 -23.78
CA TYR A 350 -2.51 17.65 -23.15
C TYR A 350 -1.43 18.31 -24.01
N LYS A 351 -1.69 19.56 -24.38
CA LYS A 351 -0.71 20.44 -25.00
C LYS A 351 -0.29 21.46 -23.93
N PRO A 352 0.98 21.47 -23.50
CA PRO A 352 1.46 22.50 -22.59
C PRO A 352 1.14 23.87 -23.17
N ALA A 353 0.50 24.74 -22.39
CA ALA A 353 0.30 26.12 -22.81
C ALA A 353 1.68 26.76 -23.02
N PRO A 354 1.98 27.30 -24.22
CA PRO A 354 3.25 27.97 -24.44
C PRO A 354 3.34 29.12 -23.45
N LEU A 355 4.49 29.21 -22.77
CA LEU A 355 4.76 30.33 -21.88
C LEU A 355 4.77 31.61 -22.72
N ARG A 356 4.08 32.66 -22.24
CA ARG A 356 4.16 33.99 -22.84
C ARG A 356 5.62 34.42 -22.88
N SER A 357 6.02 35.05 -23.97
CA SER A 357 7.39 35.56 -24.10
C SER A 357 7.64 36.71 -23.12
N LEU A 358 8.90 36.92 -22.75
CA LEU A 358 9.27 38.07 -21.91
C LEU A 358 8.89 39.41 -22.55
N GLU A 359 8.88 39.49 -23.89
CA GLU A 359 8.47 40.69 -24.63
C GLU A 359 6.98 40.97 -24.49
N GLU A 360 6.13 39.94 -24.60
CA GLU A 360 4.67 40.08 -24.37
C GLU A 360 4.38 40.44 -22.92
N ILE A 361 5.06 39.79 -21.96
CA ILE A 361 4.93 40.13 -20.53
C ILE A 361 5.32 41.59 -20.29
N ARG A 362 6.42 42.06 -20.90
CA ARG A 362 6.87 43.44 -20.80
C ARG A 362 5.87 44.41 -21.44
N ALA A 363 5.32 44.08 -22.60
CA ALA A 363 4.31 44.90 -23.28
C ALA A 363 3.05 45.05 -22.43
N ASP A 364 2.57 43.97 -21.81
CA ASP A 364 1.42 43.99 -20.90
C ASP A 364 1.70 44.84 -19.65
N ILE A 365 2.89 44.71 -19.03
CA ILE A 365 3.29 45.53 -17.87
C ILE A 365 3.30 47.01 -18.23
N LEU A 366 3.89 47.38 -19.37
CA LEU A 366 3.93 48.77 -19.84
C LEU A 366 2.54 49.30 -20.19
N ALA A 367 1.65 48.45 -20.72
CA ALA A 367 0.26 48.82 -20.99
C ALA A 367 -0.52 49.06 -19.70
N LEU A 368 -0.34 48.21 -18.68
CA LEU A 368 -0.92 48.38 -17.34
C LEU A 368 -0.36 49.60 -16.62
N GLU A 369 0.94 49.89 -16.77
CA GLU A 369 1.58 51.09 -16.25
C GLU A 369 0.95 52.34 -16.87
N ARG A 370 0.77 52.39 -18.20
CA ARG A 370 0.07 53.51 -18.87
C ARG A 370 -1.40 53.65 -18.46
N GLN A 371 -2.08 52.56 -18.14
CA GLN A 371 -3.46 52.61 -17.63
C GLN A 371 -3.53 53.13 -16.19
N THR A 372 -2.48 52.93 -15.41
CA THR A 372 -2.37 53.41 -14.02
C THR A 372 -1.69 54.79 -13.93
N GLU A 373 -0.98 55.22 -14.96
CA GLU A 373 -0.47 56.57 -15.14
C GLU A 373 -1.66 57.56 -15.24
N GLY A 374 -1.71 58.51 -14.31
CA GLY A 374 -2.84 59.43 -14.18
C GLY A 374 -3.90 59.03 -13.15
N LEU A 375 -3.92 57.78 -12.68
CA LEU A 375 -4.77 57.35 -11.56
C LEU A 375 -4.24 57.89 -10.23
N LEU A 376 -2.92 57.84 -10.02
CA LEU A 376 -2.25 58.46 -8.88
C LEU A 376 -2.36 60.00 -8.88
N SER A 377 -2.28 60.65 -10.04
CA SER A 377 -2.46 62.10 -10.12
C SER A 377 -3.92 62.52 -9.94
N LYS A 378 -4.91 61.67 -10.28
CA LYS A 378 -6.31 61.89 -9.89
C LYS A 378 -6.57 61.75 -8.39
N ILE A 379 -5.81 60.89 -7.70
CA ILE A 379 -5.94 60.69 -6.25
C ILE A 379 -5.21 61.79 -5.46
N VAL A 380 -4.05 62.25 -5.94
CA VAL A 380 -3.20 63.24 -5.24
C VAL A 380 -3.44 64.68 -5.73
N GLY A 381 -3.87 64.87 -6.97
CA GLY A 381 -4.11 66.16 -7.61
C GLY A 381 -5.56 66.65 -7.54
N GLY A 382 -6.35 66.17 -6.57
CA GLY A 382 -7.61 66.80 -6.19
C GLY A 382 -7.33 68.08 -5.41
N ALA A 383 -7.08 69.18 -6.14
CA ALA A 383 -7.28 70.54 -5.65
C ALA A 383 -8.61 71.06 -6.19
#